data_AF-A0A2V6GDM5-F1
#
_entry.id   AF-A0A2V6GDM5-F1
#
_cell.length_a   1.000
_cell.length_b   1.000
_cell.length_c   1.000
_cell.angle_alpha   90.00
_cell.angle_beta   90.00
_cell.angle_gamma   90.00
#
_symmetry.space_group_name_H-M   'P 1'
#
loop_
_entity.id
_entity.type
_entity.pdbx_description
1 polymer ?
#
loop_
_entity_poly.entity_id
_entity_poly.type
_entity_poly.pdbx_seq_one_letter_code
_entity_poly.pdbx_strand_id
1 'polypeptide(L)'
;MKCQSFLLLVLMLDARAEQPSAQSTIVLYNKVAPDSVELAKFYAEQRGIAADHLAGLNCSTEEEISREEYNTTIAGPLREIFKQRHWWMLSESTDKPPAITSSEIHFVAVIKGMPLKIRSTTDYPGDQPRPGPTGKRNNASVDSELALLGLYSPQISGFVSNPYFQ
;
A
#
# COMPACT_ATOMS: atom_id res chain seq x y z
N MET A 1 59.79 23.18 -28.39
CA MET A 1 58.46 23.68 -27.98
C MET A 1 57.37 22.85 -28.62
N LYS A 2 56.80 21.86 -27.92
CA LYS A 2 55.49 21.25 -28.23
C LYS A 2 54.86 20.83 -26.90
N CYS A 3 53.90 21.61 -26.44
CA CYS A 3 53.11 21.31 -25.24
C CYS A 3 51.84 20.60 -25.74
N GLN A 4 51.73 19.30 -25.50
CA GLN A 4 50.52 18.53 -25.82
C GLN A 4 49.49 18.78 -24.73
N SER A 5 48.36 19.38 -25.12
CA SER A 5 47.19 19.56 -24.27
C SER A 5 46.40 18.25 -24.24
N PHE A 6 46.19 17.70 -23.05
CA PHE A 6 45.41 16.47 -22.84
C PHE A 6 43.95 16.88 -22.58
N LEU A 7 43.06 16.62 -23.53
CA LEU A 7 41.63 16.84 -23.39
C LEU A 7 41.02 15.69 -22.58
N LEU A 8 40.59 15.97 -21.35
CA LEU A 8 39.92 15.00 -20.49
C LEU A 8 38.43 14.93 -20.89
N LEU A 9 38.04 13.90 -21.64
CA LEU A 9 36.64 13.60 -21.93
C LEU A 9 36.03 12.88 -20.71
N VAL A 10 35.27 13.60 -19.89
CA VAL A 10 34.49 13.02 -18.80
C VAL A 10 33.27 12.33 -19.42
N LEU A 11 33.35 11.01 -19.57
CA LEU A 11 32.17 10.17 -19.83
C LEU A 11 31.29 10.21 -18.58
N MET A 12 30.23 11.01 -18.61
CA MET A 12 29.13 10.88 -17.65
C MET A 12 28.48 9.52 -17.90
N LEU A 13 28.87 8.51 -17.12
CA LEU A 13 28.05 7.33 -16.95
C LEU A 13 26.76 7.83 -16.28
N ASP A 14 25.70 7.96 -17.07
CA ASP A 14 24.34 7.90 -16.54
C ASP A 14 24.19 6.52 -15.90
N ALA A 15 24.57 6.43 -14.62
CA ALA A 15 24.05 5.39 -13.76
C ALA A 15 22.54 5.46 -13.93
N ARG A 16 21.93 4.39 -14.47
CA ARG A 16 20.48 4.30 -14.56
C ARG A 16 19.95 4.55 -13.16
N ALA A 17 19.43 5.76 -12.94
CA ALA A 17 18.81 6.13 -11.69
C ALA A 17 17.75 5.07 -11.40
N GLU A 18 17.82 4.49 -10.21
CA GLU A 18 16.70 3.79 -9.60
C GLU A 18 15.45 4.62 -9.89
N GLN A 19 14.40 4.01 -10.46
CA GLN A 19 13.14 4.76 -10.70
C GLN A 19 12.80 5.51 -9.42
N PRO A 20 12.43 6.80 -9.47
CA PRO A 20 12.24 7.57 -8.25
C PRO A 20 11.14 6.89 -7.42
N SER A 21 11.52 6.13 -6.39
CA SER A 21 10.59 5.37 -5.56
C SER A 21 9.53 6.29 -4.97
N ALA A 22 9.88 7.57 -4.75
CA ALA A 22 8.97 8.64 -4.35
C ALA A 22 7.74 8.82 -5.25
N GLN A 23 7.87 8.68 -6.59
CA GLN A 23 6.75 8.82 -7.53
C GLN A 23 5.79 7.62 -7.50
N SER A 24 6.23 6.47 -7.00
CA SER A 24 5.37 5.29 -6.82
C SER A 24 5.08 5.01 -5.35
N THR A 25 5.36 5.97 -4.46
CA THR A 25 5.13 5.85 -3.02
C THR A 25 4.02 6.79 -2.58
N ILE A 26 3.09 6.26 -1.78
CA ILE A 26 2.15 7.07 -0.99
C ILE A 26 2.52 7.04 0.49
N VAL A 27 2.13 8.09 1.19
CA VAL A 27 2.25 8.19 2.65
C VAL A 27 0.86 8.07 3.26
N LEU A 28 0.62 6.96 3.95
CA LEU A 28 -0.66 6.64 4.60
C LEU A 28 -0.60 7.05 6.07
N TYR A 29 -1.54 7.89 6.50
CA TYR A 29 -1.55 8.43 7.87
C TYR A 29 -2.96 8.51 8.46
N ASN A 30 -3.01 8.55 9.79
CA ASN A 30 -4.27 8.62 10.53
C ASN A 30 -4.55 10.07 10.95
N LYS A 31 -5.60 10.68 10.39
CA LYS A 31 -5.99 12.07 10.65
C LYS A 31 -6.42 12.33 12.09
N VAL A 32 -6.85 11.31 12.83
CA VAL A 32 -7.29 11.46 14.23
C VAL A 32 -6.19 11.14 15.24
N ALA A 33 -5.06 10.57 14.80
CA ALA A 33 -3.95 10.27 15.69
C ALA A 33 -3.08 11.52 15.91
N PRO A 34 -2.68 11.82 17.17
CA PRO A 34 -1.78 12.92 17.47
C PRO A 34 -0.48 12.86 16.65
N ASP A 35 -0.05 14.02 16.17
CA ASP A 35 1.17 14.25 15.39
C ASP A 35 1.25 13.51 14.04
N SER A 36 0.31 12.61 13.71
CA SER A 36 0.39 11.76 12.53
C SER A 36 0.36 12.57 11.23
N VAL A 37 -0.39 13.68 11.21
CA VAL A 37 -0.49 14.58 10.05
C VAL A 37 0.85 15.29 9.80
N GLU A 38 1.44 15.85 10.86
CA GLU A 38 2.72 16.56 10.79
C GLU A 38 3.86 15.59 10.44
N LEU A 39 3.87 14.38 11.03
CA LEU A 39 4.85 13.34 10.71
C LEU A 39 4.74 12.89 9.25
N ALA A 40 3.53 12.74 8.72
CA ALA A 40 3.32 12.36 7.32
C ALA A 40 3.88 13.41 6.36
N LYS A 41 3.58 14.69 6.61
CA LYS A 41 4.10 15.81 5.83
C LYS A 41 5.63 15.88 5.89
N PHE A 42 6.19 15.78 7.10
CA PHE A 42 7.64 15.76 7.30
C PHE A 42 8.30 14.59 6.57
N TYR A 43 7.76 13.38 6.69
CA TYR A 43 8.29 12.20 6.01
C TYR A 43 8.25 12.38 4.49
N ALA A 44 7.13 12.87 3.94
CA ALA A 44 6.98 13.11 2.52
C ALA A 44 8.03 14.12 2.00
N GLU A 45 8.21 15.23 2.71
CA GLU A 45 9.21 16.26 2.39
C GLU A 45 10.63 15.68 2.37
N GLN A 46 11.02 14.95 3.43
CA GLN A 46 12.35 14.35 3.54
C GLN A 46 12.64 13.27 2.49
N ARG A 47 11.59 12.66 1.92
CA ARG A 47 11.69 11.60 0.91
C ARG A 47 11.39 12.08 -0.51
N GLY A 48 11.11 13.38 -0.70
CA GLY A 48 10.74 13.93 -2.01
C GLY A 48 9.42 13.36 -2.56
N ILE A 49 8.52 12.90 -1.69
CA ILE A 49 7.19 12.39 -2.07
C ILE A 49 6.25 13.58 -2.25
N ALA A 50 5.51 13.59 -3.35
CA ALA A 50 4.61 14.68 -3.69
C ALA A 50 3.47 14.84 -2.67
N ALA A 51 2.98 16.06 -2.47
CA ALA A 51 1.96 16.35 -1.47
C ALA A 51 0.61 15.69 -1.77
N ASP A 52 0.30 15.44 -3.04
CA ASP A 52 -0.87 14.70 -3.49
C ASP A 52 -0.74 13.18 -3.28
N HIS A 53 0.43 12.68 -2.88
CA HIS A 53 0.66 11.29 -2.46
C HIS A 53 0.44 11.07 -0.95
N LEU A 54 0.07 12.11 -0.21
CA LEU A 54 -0.41 12.00 1.16
C LEU A 54 -1.86 11.48 1.16
N ALA A 55 -2.08 10.31 1.76
CA ALA A 55 -3.37 9.66 1.91
C ALA A 55 -3.77 9.62 3.39
N GLY A 56 -4.68 10.52 3.78
CA GLY A 56 -5.16 10.63 5.16
C GLY A 56 -6.47 9.89 5.39
N LEU A 57 -6.51 9.01 6.38
CA LEU A 57 -7.69 8.23 6.77
C LEU A 57 -8.19 8.62 8.16
N ASN A 58 -9.48 8.45 8.44
CA ASN A 58 -10.04 8.58 9.79
C ASN A 58 -10.25 7.15 10.31
N CYS A 59 -9.33 6.64 11.13
CA CYS A 59 -9.40 5.28 11.68
C CYS A 59 -9.02 5.26 13.16
N SER A 60 -9.24 4.14 13.84
CA SER A 60 -8.94 4.02 15.27
C SER A 60 -7.47 4.33 15.59
N THR A 61 -7.21 4.87 16.77
CA THR A 61 -5.86 5.04 17.32
C THR A 61 -5.38 3.80 18.09
N GLU A 62 -6.25 2.80 18.26
CA GLU A 62 -5.92 1.53 18.91
C GLU A 62 -5.07 0.65 17.99
N GLU A 63 -4.18 -0.16 18.58
CA GLU A 63 -3.31 -1.05 17.83
C GLU A 63 -4.08 -2.18 17.13
N GLU A 64 -5.12 -2.71 17.77
CA GLU A 64 -5.92 -3.83 17.27
C GLU A 64 -7.36 -3.39 16.97
N ILE A 65 -7.82 -3.59 15.74
CA ILE A 65 -9.17 -3.22 15.28
C ILE A 65 -9.96 -4.44 14.82
N SER A 66 -11.29 -4.30 14.74
CA SER A 66 -12.16 -5.30 14.10
C SER A 66 -11.98 -5.35 12.58
N ARG A 67 -12.39 -6.47 11.97
CA ARG A 67 -12.42 -6.61 10.51
C ARG A 67 -13.36 -5.59 9.87
N GLU A 68 -14.49 -5.29 10.50
CA GLU A 68 -15.45 -4.28 10.06
C GLU A 68 -14.84 -2.88 10.09
N GLU A 69 -14.18 -2.49 11.17
CA GLU A 69 -13.48 -1.21 11.28
C GLU A 69 -12.39 -1.07 10.21
N TYR A 70 -11.58 -2.11 9.98
CA TYR A 70 -10.60 -2.10 8.90
C TYR A 70 -11.25 -1.86 7.53
N ASN A 71 -12.33 -2.58 7.23
CA ASN A 71 -13.02 -2.48 5.95
C ASN A 71 -13.63 -1.08 5.73
N THR A 72 -14.26 -0.53 6.77
CA THR A 72 -15.03 0.73 6.68
C THR A 72 -14.18 1.98 6.81
N THR A 73 -13.09 1.93 7.60
CA THR A 73 -12.27 3.12 7.90
C THR A 73 -10.94 3.15 7.17
N ILE A 74 -10.45 1.99 6.68
CA ILE A 74 -9.17 1.87 5.99
C ILE A 74 -9.34 1.38 4.56
N ALA A 75 -9.73 0.12 4.36
CA ALA A 75 -9.67 -0.50 3.04
C ALA A 75 -10.62 0.18 2.04
N GLY A 76 -11.89 0.39 2.42
CA GLY A 76 -12.88 1.06 1.57
C GLY A 76 -12.45 2.48 1.18
N PRO A 77 -12.21 3.38 2.15
CA PRO A 77 -11.76 4.74 1.86
C PRO A 77 -10.46 4.80 1.06
N LEU A 78 -9.50 3.91 1.33
CA LEU A 78 -8.25 3.88 0.58
C LEU A 78 -8.47 3.45 -0.89
N ARG A 79 -9.30 2.42 -1.14
CA ARG A 79 -9.68 2.04 -2.52
C ARG A 79 -10.34 3.21 -3.27
N GLU A 80 -11.20 3.97 -2.60
CA GLU A 80 -11.80 5.16 -3.19
C GLU A 80 -10.78 6.25 -3.51
N ILE A 81 -9.79 6.48 -2.63
CA ILE A 81 -8.67 7.41 -2.92
C ILE A 81 -7.90 6.94 -4.16
N PHE A 82 -7.53 5.66 -4.23
CA PHE A 82 -6.80 5.11 -5.37
C PHE A 82 -7.57 5.26 -6.69
N LYS A 83 -8.90 5.07 -6.66
CA LYS A 83 -9.78 5.28 -7.82
C LYS A 83 -9.86 6.75 -8.21
N GLN A 84 -10.14 7.63 -7.24
CA GLN A 84 -10.35 9.08 -7.48
C GLN A 84 -9.07 9.78 -7.96
N ARG A 85 -7.90 9.32 -7.53
CA ARG A 85 -6.60 9.86 -7.93
C ARG A 85 -6.02 9.19 -9.17
N HIS A 86 -6.77 8.26 -9.79
CA HIS A 86 -6.31 7.47 -10.94
C HIS A 86 -4.99 6.72 -10.70
N TRP A 87 -4.71 6.36 -9.45
CA TRP A 87 -3.56 5.52 -9.09
C TRP A 87 -3.78 4.07 -9.48
N TRP A 88 -5.04 3.65 -9.55
CA TRP A 88 -5.44 2.39 -10.15
C TRP A 88 -6.31 2.62 -11.36
N MET A 89 -6.04 1.83 -12.40
CA MET A 89 -6.98 1.55 -13.47
C MET A 89 -7.66 0.23 -13.15
N LEU A 90 -8.99 0.24 -13.13
CA LEU A 90 -9.79 -0.95 -12.86
C LEU A 90 -10.34 -1.49 -14.19
N SER A 91 -10.45 -2.82 -14.27
CA SER A 91 -11.08 -3.48 -15.40
C SER A 91 -12.56 -3.11 -15.50
N GLU A 92 -13.03 -2.77 -16.69
CA GLU A 92 -14.45 -2.62 -16.98
C GLU A 92 -15.07 -4.02 -17.17
N SER A 93 -15.66 -4.58 -16.11
CA SER A 93 -16.41 -5.84 -16.19
C SER A 93 -17.58 -5.82 -15.22
N THR A 94 -18.77 -6.18 -15.73
CA THR A 94 -20.00 -6.26 -14.94
C THR A 94 -20.12 -7.60 -14.19
N ASP A 95 -19.44 -8.64 -14.67
CA ASP A 95 -19.62 -10.02 -14.20
C ASP A 95 -18.50 -10.52 -13.26
N LYS A 96 -17.42 -9.75 -13.11
CA LYS A 96 -16.24 -10.13 -12.32
C LYS A 96 -15.95 -9.09 -11.23
N PRO A 97 -15.33 -9.51 -10.11
CA PRO A 97 -14.80 -8.56 -9.14
C PRO A 97 -13.84 -7.55 -9.81
N PRO A 98 -13.74 -6.31 -9.31
CA PRO A 98 -12.82 -5.33 -9.85
C PRO A 98 -11.39 -5.89 -9.86
N ALA A 99 -10.75 -5.89 -11.03
CA ALA A 99 -9.34 -6.24 -11.16
C ALA A 99 -8.53 -5.00 -11.52
N ILE A 100 -7.38 -4.81 -10.87
CA ILE A 100 -6.46 -3.72 -11.20
C ILE A 100 -5.71 -4.11 -12.48
N THR A 101 -5.84 -3.29 -13.52
CA THR A 101 -5.15 -3.48 -14.81
C THR A 101 -3.82 -2.73 -14.87
N SER A 102 -3.70 -1.60 -14.13
CA SER A 102 -2.46 -0.84 -13.96
C SER A 102 -2.44 -0.14 -12.61
N SER A 103 -1.24 0.05 -12.05
CA SER A 103 -1.00 0.76 -10.80
C SER A 103 0.21 1.70 -10.91
N GLU A 104 0.02 2.97 -10.60
CA GLU A 104 1.09 3.97 -10.49
C GLU A 104 1.83 3.88 -9.15
N ILE A 105 1.13 3.42 -8.11
CA ILE A 105 1.63 3.30 -6.75
C ILE A 105 2.01 1.85 -6.46
N HIS A 106 3.25 1.63 -6.00
CA HIS A 106 3.81 0.32 -5.66
C HIS A 106 4.25 0.22 -4.19
N PHE A 107 4.40 1.37 -3.52
CA PHE A 107 4.88 1.43 -2.14
C PHE A 107 3.94 2.25 -1.26
N VAL A 108 3.78 1.81 -0.01
CA VAL A 108 2.99 2.51 1.01
C VAL A 108 3.87 2.72 2.24
N ALA A 109 4.17 3.96 2.55
CA ALA A 109 4.78 4.34 3.82
C ALA A 109 3.68 4.57 4.87
N VAL A 110 3.55 3.65 5.81
CA VAL A 110 2.55 3.72 6.88
C VAL A 110 3.11 4.54 8.05
N ILE A 111 2.44 5.63 8.40
CA ILE A 111 2.89 6.56 9.45
C ILE A 111 2.35 6.14 10.82
N LYS A 112 3.09 6.50 11.87
CA LYS A 112 2.68 6.34 13.28
C LYS A 112 1.24 6.82 13.48
N GLY A 113 0.46 6.04 14.24
CA GLY A 113 -0.95 6.31 14.53
C GLY A 113 -1.94 5.48 13.72
N MET A 114 -1.47 4.74 12.72
CA MET A 114 -2.26 3.72 12.03
C MET A 114 -2.37 2.44 12.89
N PRO A 115 -3.52 1.75 12.88
CA PRO A 115 -3.67 0.43 13.50
C PRO A 115 -2.66 -0.59 12.94
N LEU A 116 -2.31 -1.60 13.75
CA LEU A 116 -1.29 -2.59 13.42
C LEU A 116 -1.88 -3.98 13.14
N LYS A 117 -2.95 -4.35 13.84
CA LYS A 117 -3.51 -5.71 13.83
C LYS A 117 -5.01 -5.69 13.63
N ILE A 118 -5.52 -6.73 12.99
CA ILE A 118 -6.93 -7.00 12.78
C ILE A 118 -7.27 -8.28 13.52
N ARG A 119 -8.16 -8.17 14.52
CA ARG A 119 -8.63 -9.33 15.30
C ARG A 119 -9.42 -10.29 14.41
N SER A 120 -9.41 -11.57 14.78
CA SER A 120 -10.21 -12.58 14.09
C SER A 120 -11.71 -12.27 14.19
N THR A 121 -12.46 -12.67 13.17
CA THR A 121 -13.93 -12.61 13.18
C THR A 121 -14.52 -14.00 12.99
N THR A 122 -15.63 -14.29 13.64
CA THR A 122 -16.39 -15.53 13.43
C THR A 122 -17.24 -15.42 12.17
N ASP A 123 -17.47 -16.55 11.50
CA ASP A 123 -18.44 -16.71 10.41
C ASP A 123 -18.34 -15.67 9.29
N TYR A 124 -17.11 -15.34 8.85
CA TYR A 124 -16.92 -14.43 7.72
C TYR A 124 -17.47 -15.06 6.43
N PRO A 125 -18.40 -14.42 5.71
CA PRO A 125 -19.16 -15.08 4.63
C PRO A 125 -18.33 -15.69 3.50
N GLY A 126 -17.17 -15.10 3.17
CA GLY A 126 -16.32 -15.59 2.09
C GLY A 126 -15.20 -16.53 2.53
N ASP A 127 -15.09 -16.84 3.82
CA ASP A 127 -14.08 -17.77 4.31
C ASP A 127 -14.39 -19.21 3.91
N GLN A 128 -13.36 -19.90 3.42
CA GLN A 128 -13.39 -21.33 3.13
C GLN A 128 -12.32 -22.02 4.00
N PRO A 129 -12.68 -22.43 5.23
CA PRO A 129 -11.71 -22.96 6.18
C PRO A 129 -11.06 -24.24 5.65
N ARG A 130 -9.73 -24.25 5.57
CA ARG A 130 -8.94 -25.41 5.14
C ARG A 130 -8.40 -26.19 6.34
N PRO A 131 -8.08 -27.48 6.18
CA PRO A 131 -7.35 -28.24 7.21
C PRO A 131 -5.99 -27.61 7.53
N GLY A 132 -5.48 -27.88 8.73
CA GLY A 132 -4.17 -27.41 9.20
C GLY A 132 -4.23 -26.21 10.14
N PRO A 133 -3.09 -25.81 10.70
CA PRO A 133 -3.01 -24.84 11.80
C PRO A 133 -3.40 -23.41 11.41
N THR A 134 -3.25 -23.05 10.13
CA THR A 134 -3.53 -21.70 9.62
C THR A 134 -4.78 -21.63 8.76
N GLY A 135 -5.33 -22.77 8.33
CA GLY A 135 -6.41 -22.81 7.32
C GLY A 135 -7.75 -22.19 7.77
N LYS A 136 -7.93 -21.94 9.07
CA LYS A 136 -9.10 -21.27 9.65
C LYS A 136 -8.81 -19.88 10.23
N ARG A 137 -7.54 -19.43 10.21
CA ARG A 137 -7.12 -18.15 10.81
C ARG A 137 -7.45 -17.02 9.84
N ASN A 138 -8.15 -15.99 10.30
CA ASN A 138 -8.47 -14.77 9.54
C ASN A 138 -8.09 -13.45 10.25
N ASN A 139 -7.40 -13.56 11.39
CA ASN A 139 -6.68 -12.43 11.97
C ASN A 139 -5.49 -12.08 11.07
N ALA A 140 -5.19 -10.79 10.94
CA ALA A 140 -4.16 -10.30 10.02
C ALA A 140 -3.44 -9.09 10.59
N SER A 141 -2.29 -8.74 10.02
CA SER A 141 -1.66 -7.44 10.23
C SER A 141 -2.16 -6.46 9.17
N VAL A 142 -2.26 -5.17 9.53
CA VAL A 142 -2.81 -4.15 8.63
C VAL A 142 -1.94 -3.98 7.38
N ASP A 143 -0.61 -4.06 7.51
CA ASP A 143 0.31 -4.00 6.38
C ASP A 143 0.11 -5.14 5.36
N SER A 144 -0.13 -6.37 5.82
CA SER A 144 -0.39 -7.52 4.94
C SER A 144 -1.67 -7.34 4.13
N GLU A 145 -2.69 -6.74 4.72
CA GLU A 145 -3.97 -6.48 4.08
C GLU A 145 -3.90 -5.28 3.14
N LEU A 146 -3.09 -4.27 3.47
CA LEU A 146 -2.75 -3.17 2.55
C LEU A 146 -2.01 -3.70 1.31
N ALA A 147 -1.09 -4.66 1.47
CA ALA A 147 -0.39 -5.29 0.35
C ALA A 147 -1.35 -6.06 -0.58
N LEU A 148 -2.45 -6.58 -0.04
CA LEU A 148 -3.48 -7.32 -0.78
C LEU A 148 -4.73 -6.47 -1.10
N LEU A 149 -4.70 -5.16 -0.86
CA LEU A 149 -5.87 -4.28 -0.94
C LEU A 149 -6.58 -4.37 -2.29
N GLY A 150 -5.80 -4.55 -3.35
CA GLY A 150 -6.22 -4.65 -4.74
C GLY A 150 -6.71 -6.01 -5.21
N LEU A 151 -6.63 -7.06 -4.38
CA LEU A 151 -7.01 -8.43 -4.77
C LEU A 151 -8.53 -8.66 -4.72
N TYR A 152 -9.29 -7.86 -3.96
CA TYR A 152 -10.74 -8.00 -3.76
C TYR A 152 -11.19 -9.43 -3.41
N SER A 153 -10.34 -10.19 -2.69
CA SER A 153 -10.65 -11.56 -2.30
C SER A 153 -11.82 -11.61 -1.32
N PRO A 154 -12.85 -12.45 -1.57
CA PRO A 154 -13.88 -12.71 -0.58
C PRO A 154 -13.38 -13.59 0.57
N GLN A 155 -12.31 -14.36 0.35
CA GLN A 155 -11.69 -15.21 1.37
C GLN A 155 -10.55 -14.45 2.06
N ILE A 156 -10.62 -14.33 3.39
CA ILE A 156 -9.58 -13.72 4.23
C ILE A 156 -8.88 -14.73 5.14
N SER A 157 -9.43 -15.94 5.26
CA SER A 157 -8.88 -17.05 6.02
C SER A 157 -7.77 -17.79 5.28
N GLY A 158 -6.76 -18.18 6.04
CA GLY A 158 -5.65 -19.00 5.57
C GLY A 158 -4.67 -18.23 4.68
N PHE A 159 -3.79 -18.99 4.01
CA PHE A 159 -2.84 -18.41 3.08
C PHE A 159 -3.44 -18.31 1.67
N VAL A 160 -2.99 -17.30 0.94
CA VAL A 160 -3.24 -17.13 -0.49
C VAL A 160 -2.00 -17.63 -1.24
N SER A 161 -2.19 -18.52 -2.20
CA SER A 161 -1.09 -18.96 -3.07
C SER A 161 -0.64 -17.81 -3.94
N ASN A 162 0.68 -17.59 -4.03
CA ASN A 162 1.23 -16.54 -4.88
C ASN A 162 1.01 -16.89 -6.36
N PRO A 163 0.19 -16.13 -7.13
CA PRO A 163 -0.09 -16.45 -8.53
C PRO A 163 1.14 -16.29 -9.43
N TYR A 164 2.18 -15.60 -8.98
CA TYR A 164 3.42 -15.36 -9.72
C TYR A 164 4.52 -16.39 -9.44
N PHE A 165 4.33 -17.28 -8.47
CA PHE A 165 5.29 -18.33 -8.13
C PHE A 165 4.69 -19.69 -8.46
N GLN A 166 5.14 -20.26 -9.59
CA GLN A 166 4.78 -21.60 -10.04
C GLN A 166 5.93 -22.58 -9.79
#